data_AF-D6XWL4-F1
#
_entry.id   AF-D6XWL4-F1
#
_cell.length_a   1.000
_cell.length_b   1.000
_cell.length_c   1.000
_cell.angle_alpha   90.00
_cell.angle_beta   90.00
_cell.angle_gamma   90.00
#
_symmetry.space_group_name_H-M   'P 1'
#
loop_
_entity.id
_entity.type
_entity.pdbx_description
1 polymer ?
#
loop_
_entity_poly.entity_id
_entity_poly.type
_entity_poly.pdbx_seq_one_letter_code
_entity_poly.pdbx_strand_id
1 'polypeptide(L)'
;MHMMGGGGPGGFWWMPVMMGVYVLILIILAVVLIRSFTKGSGKGKSAIDILNEQLARGEISEEDYDRLKAKILDSERRDRQ
;
A
#
# COMPACT_ATOMS: atom_id res chain seq x y z
N MET A 1 10.88 40.64 -24.78
CA MET A 1 11.77 39.67 -25.46
C MET A 1 11.70 38.37 -24.69
N HIS A 2 10.98 37.37 -25.21
CA HIS A 2 10.90 36.04 -24.60
C HIS A 2 12.23 35.33 -24.83
N MET A 3 12.98 35.05 -23.76
CA MET A 3 14.20 34.27 -23.84
C MET A 3 13.84 32.80 -24.05
N MET A 4 14.28 32.30 -25.20
CA MET A 4 14.02 30.98 -25.76
C MET A 4 14.54 29.86 -24.84
N GLY A 5 13.75 28.80 -24.74
CA GLY A 5 14.06 27.59 -23.98
C GLY A 5 15.37 26.97 -24.43
N GLY A 6 16.31 26.87 -23.49
CA GLY A 6 17.53 26.09 -23.60
C GLY A 6 17.23 24.59 -23.48
N GLY A 7 16.57 24.02 -24.49
CA GLY A 7 16.44 22.58 -24.66
C GLY A 7 17.64 22.06 -25.44
N GLY A 8 18.80 21.91 -24.79
CA GLY A 8 19.94 21.23 -25.40
C GLY A 8 19.61 19.76 -25.73
N PRO A 9 20.30 19.12 -26.70
CA PRO A 9 20.04 17.72 -27.10
C PRO A 9 20.12 16.68 -25.97
N GLY A 10 20.71 17.03 -24.82
CA GLY A 10 20.70 16.22 -23.60
C GLY A 10 19.40 16.27 -22.81
N GLY A 11 18.59 17.33 -22.92
CA GLY A 11 17.36 17.49 -22.14
C GLY A 11 16.25 16.52 -22.55
N PHE A 12 16.13 16.22 -23.84
CA PHE A 12 15.04 15.36 -24.34
C PHE A 12 15.22 13.88 -23.96
N TRP A 13 16.46 13.41 -23.86
CA TRP A 13 16.78 12.03 -23.46
C TRP A 13 16.85 11.83 -21.95
N TRP A 14 17.21 12.87 -21.17
CA TRP A 14 17.26 12.78 -19.71
C TRP A 14 15.89 12.86 -19.03
N MET A 15 14.90 13.49 -19.66
CA MET A 15 13.55 13.66 -19.10
C MET A 15 12.83 12.34 -18.79
N PRO A 16 12.75 11.35 -19.71
CA PRO A 16 12.13 10.06 -19.38
C PRO A 16 12.91 9.26 -18.34
N VAL A 17 14.24 9.39 -18.30
CA VAL A 17 15.10 8.72 -17.32
C VAL A 17 14.84 9.26 -15.91
N MET A 18 14.78 10.59 -15.76
CA MET A 18 14.49 11.23 -14.47
C MET A 18 13.09 10.88 -13.97
N MET A 19 12.10 10.81 -14.86
CA MET A 19 10.74 10.42 -14.50
C MET A 19 10.66 8.93 -14.09
N GLY A 20 11.40 8.04 -14.77
CA GLY A 20 11.52 6.64 -14.38
C GLY A 20 12.18 6.45 -13.02
N VAL A 21 13.25 7.18 -12.72
CA VAL A 21 13.92 7.16 -11.41
C VAL A 21 12.99 7.66 -10.31
N TYR A 22 12.21 8.72 -10.57
CA TYR A 22 11.23 9.24 -9.62
C TYR A 22 10.16 8.20 -9.27
N VAL A 23 9.59 7.53 -10.29
CA VAL A 23 8.62 6.44 -10.08
C VAL A 23 9.25 5.28 -9.31
N LEU A 24 10.49 4.92 -9.62
CA LEU A 24 11.21 3.84 -8.94
C LEU A 24 11.45 4.17 -7.45
N ILE A 25 11.82 5.41 -7.13
CA ILE A 25 11.95 5.90 -5.76
C ILE A 25 10.61 5.83 -5.03
N LEU A 26 9.51 6.27 -5.66
CA LEU A 26 8.18 6.18 -5.06
C LEU A 26 7.75 4.74 -4.77
N ILE A 27 8.05 3.80 -5.67
CA ILE A 27 7.76 2.38 -5.46
C ILE A 27 8.56 1.84 -4.28
N ILE A 28 9.87 2.13 -4.22
CA ILE A 28 10.72 1.70 -3.09
C ILE A 28 10.19 2.29 -1.78
N LEU A 29 9.83 3.58 -1.76
CA LEU A 29 9.29 4.24 -0.58
C LEU A 29 7.97 3.59 -0.13
N ALA A 30 7.05 3.32 -1.06
CA ALA A 30 5.79 2.63 -0.77
C ALA A 30 6.03 1.21 -0.21
N VAL A 31 6.94 0.44 -0.81
CA VAL A 31 7.29 -0.91 -0.33
C VAL A 31 7.94 -0.87 1.05
N VAL A 32 8.83 0.09 1.30
CA VAL A 32 9.48 0.27 2.61
C VAL A 32 8.46 0.69 3.67
N LEU A 33 7.54 1.60 3.35
CA LEU A 33 6.43 1.95 4.24
C LEU A 33 5.60 0.71 4.56
N ILE A 34 5.04 0.04 3.54
CA ILE A 34 4.22 -1.16 3.73
C ILE A 34 4.98 -2.17 4.57
N ARG A 35 6.24 -2.48 4.24
CA ARG A 35 7.06 -3.43 4.97
C ARG A 35 7.34 -2.97 6.40
N SER A 36 7.51 -1.68 6.67
CA SER A 36 7.69 -1.14 8.02
C SER A 36 6.40 -1.23 8.85
N PHE A 37 5.25 -0.92 8.25
CA PHE A 37 3.94 -1.11 8.88
C PHE A 37 3.65 -2.59 9.13
N THR A 38 4.08 -3.48 8.23
CA THR A 38 3.93 -4.94 8.37
C THR A 38 4.92 -5.54 9.38
N LYS A 39 6.11 -4.94 9.57
CA LYS A 39 7.17 -5.45 10.46
C LYS A 39 7.05 -4.92 11.90
N GLY A 40 6.29 -3.85 12.12
CA GLY A 40 5.98 -3.29 13.45
C GLY A 40 4.85 -4.01 14.19
N SER A 41 4.02 -4.81 13.51
CA SER A 41 3.00 -5.64 14.15
C SER A 41 3.55 -7.06 14.35
N GLY A 42 4.14 -7.31 15.52
CA GLY A 42 4.51 -8.65 16.01
C GLY A 42 3.31 -9.58 16.29
N LYS A 43 2.32 -9.60 15.39
CA LYS A 43 1.24 -10.59 15.32
C LYS A 43 0.92 -10.70 13.83
N GLY A 44 1.21 -11.87 13.24
CA GLY A 44 1.07 -12.11 11.80
C GLY A 44 -0.30 -11.64 11.30
N LYS A 45 -0.32 -11.13 10.04
CA LYS A 45 -1.50 -10.69 9.26
C LYS A 45 -2.79 -10.67 10.08
N SER A 46 -3.25 -9.48 10.48
CA SER A 46 -4.47 -9.35 11.28
C SER A 46 -5.57 -10.22 10.64
N ALA A 47 -6.34 -10.94 11.44
CA ALA A 47 -7.41 -11.79 10.92
C ALA A 47 -8.38 -11.01 10.02
N ILE A 48 -8.45 -9.68 10.20
CA ILE A 48 -9.16 -8.73 9.34
C ILE A 48 -8.55 -8.61 7.94
N ASP A 49 -7.22 -8.63 7.81
CA ASP A 49 -6.53 -8.56 6.50
C ASP A 49 -6.81 -9.81 5.66
N ILE A 50 -6.81 -10.98 6.31
CA ILE A 50 -7.14 -12.26 5.68
C ILE A 50 -8.61 -12.27 5.21
N LEU A 51 -9.50 -11.66 5.99
CA LEU A 51 -10.91 -11.48 5.63
C LEU A 51 -11.09 -10.54 4.43
N ASN A 52 -10.39 -9.41 4.42
CA ASN A 52 -10.43 -8.45 3.32
C ASN A 52 -9.94 -9.07 2.01
N GLU A 53 -8.88 -9.89 2.07
CA GLU A 53 -8.35 -10.57 0.88
C GLU A 53 -9.37 -11.55 0.29
N GLN A 54 -10.10 -12.32 1.13
CA GLN A 54 -11.14 -13.24 0.69
C GLN A 54 -12.38 -12.53 0.14
N LEU A 55 -12.77 -11.39 0.73
CA LEU A 55 -13.87 -10.56 0.21
C LEU A 55 -13.54 -9.99 -1.16
N ALA A 56 -12.30 -9.49 -1.35
CA ALA A 56 -11.83 -9.00 -2.65
C ALA A 56 -11.73 -10.10 -3.72
N ARG A 57 -11.48 -11.35 -3.30
CA ARG A 57 -11.53 -12.54 -4.16
C ARG A 57 -12.96 -13.01 -4.46
N GLY A 58 -13.96 -12.51 -3.73
CA GLY A 58 -15.36 -12.95 -3.83
C GLY A 58 -15.62 -14.33 -3.24
N GLU A 59 -14.72 -14.85 -2.41
CA GLU A 59 -14.84 -16.17 -1.78
C GLU A 59 -15.78 -16.16 -0.57
N ILE A 60 -16.13 -14.97 -0.08
CA ILE A 60 -17.01 -14.74 1.08
C ILE A 60 -18.02 -13.63 0.77
N SER A 61 -19.24 -13.76 1.30
CA SER A 61 -20.27 -12.73 1.21
C SER A 61 -20.02 -11.58 2.19
N GLU A 62 -20.54 -10.39 1.89
CA GLU A 62 -20.47 -9.23 2.79
C GLU A 62 -21.08 -9.52 4.18
N GLU A 63 -22.16 -10.31 4.23
CA GLU A 63 -22.82 -10.69 5.49
C GLU A 63 -21.93 -11.56 6.39
N ASP A 64 -21.17 -12.49 5.78
CA ASP A 64 -20.25 -13.36 6.51
C ASP A 64 -19.02 -12.58 6.98
N TYR A 65 -18.53 -11.65 6.15
CA TYR A 65 -17.45 -10.73 6.50
C TYR A 65 -17.78 -9.92 7.76
N ASP A 66 -18.97 -9.32 7.82
CA ASP A 66 -19.37 -8.47 8.96
C ASP A 66 -19.51 -9.28 10.26
N ARG A 67 -20.05 -10.50 10.19
CA ARG A 67 -20.16 -11.41 11.34
C ARG A 67 -18.80 -11.78 11.92
N LEU A 68 -17.85 -12.13 11.05
CA LEU A 68 -16.50 -12.54 11.43
C LEU A 68 -15.69 -11.35 11.96
N LYS A 69 -15.80 -10.18 11.33
CA LYS A 69 -15.18 -8.93 11.79
C LYS A 69 -15.64 -8.55 13.19
N ALA A 70 -16.94 -8.65 13.46
CA ALA A 70 -17.48 -8.38 14.80
C ALA A 70 -16.91 -9.32 15.87
N LYS A 71 -16.78 -10.62 15.57
CA LYS A 71 -16.17 -11.61 16.48
C LYS A 71 -14.70 -11.33 16.76
N ILE A 72 -13.94 -10.96 15.73
CA ILE A 72 -12.52 -10.63 15.87
C ILE A 72 -12.35 -9.39 16.76
N LEU A 73 -13.13 -8.33 16.51
CA LEU A 73 -13.11 -7.11 17.33
C LEU A 73 -13.50 -7.37 18.78
N ASP A 74 -14.46 -8.26 19.03
CA ASP A 74 -14.87 -8.66 20.37
C ASP A 74 -13.77 -9.47 21.09
N SER A 75 -13.09 -10.37 20.37
CA SER A 75 -11.95 -11.13 20.93
C SER A 75 -10.76 -10.25 21.30
N GLU A 76 -10.43 -9.25 20.48
CA GLU A 76 -9.32 -8.33 20.79
C GLU A 76 -9.60 -7.41 21.99
N ARG A 77 -10.88 -7.16 22.29
CA ARG A 77 -11.27 -6.42 23.50
C ARG A 77 -11.16 -7.28 24.74
N ARG A 78 -11.52 -8.57 24.65
CA ARG A 78 -11.37 -9.53 25.76
C ARG A 78 -9.92 -9.79 26.12
N ASP A 79 -9.03 -9.89 25.13
CA ASP A 79 -7.60 -10.14 25.38
C ASP A 79 -6.84 -8.92 25.95
N ARG A 80 -7.46 -7.73 25.95
CA ARG A 80 -6.88 -6.49 26.47
C ARG A 80 -7.38 -6.08 27.87
N GLN A 81 -8.33 -6.82 28.46
CA GLN A 81 -8.76 -6.65 29.86
C GLN A 81 -8.11 -7.70 30.75
#